data_AF-A0A9D2T6U9-F1
#
_entry.id   AF-A0A9D2T6U9-F1
#
_cell.length_a   1.000
_cell.length_b   1.000
_cell.length_c   1.000
_cell.angle_alpha   90.00
_cell.angle_beta   90.00
_cell.angle_gamma   90.00
#
_symmetry.space_group_name_H-M   'P 1'
#
loop_
_entity.id
_entity.type
_entity.pdbx_description
1 polymer ?
#
loop_
_entity_poly.entity_id
_entity_poly.type
_entity_poly.pdbx_seq_one_letter_code
_entity_poly.pdbx_strand_id
1 'polypeptide(L)'
;MTPITIMDFTGIYETETFYRHEAVRWLDCRRIKGTSCYCDEEAERKLAGLIAPFPPSGIHFIDSGNYHYMTKLWTDKLTAPFDLVLIDHHPDMQPSLFEELLSCGCWVNRTLDTNPFLCKVILLGASDALTASIPAEKKDRVIAFGESAFQSEEVWRNFLLVHAPHPIYLSIDKDVLSPSQVLTNWDQGRFSLKTLNRLLQVLAASGSIIGADICGECPVSIQTALDSRILDQDDQVNQALMNMLRQPVSSLRAAGRPDTPACSPDGGREDQNQQDN
;
A
#
# COMPACT_ATOMS: atom_id res chain seq x y z
N MET A 1 17.10 -11.17 4.11
CA MET A 1 15.65 -11.47 3.98
C MET A 1 14.88 -10.24 4.40
N THR A 2 13.81 -9.90 3.69
CA THR A 2 12.91 -8.79 4.05
C THR A 2 12.26 -9.09 5.41
N PRO A 3 12.43 -8.23 6.44
CA PRO A 3 11.82 -8.43 7.74
C PRO A 3 10.30 -8.53 7.63
N ILE A 4 9.69 -9.42 8.41
CA ILE A 4 8.24 -9.52 8.56
C ILE A 4 7.88 -9.09 9.98
N THR A 5 6.90 -8.20 10.09
CA THR A 5 6.27 -7.83 11.36
C THR A 5 4.80 -8.21 11.29
N ILE A 6 4.30 -8.87 12.32
CA ILE A 6 2.88 -9.16 12.49
C ILE A 6 2.37 -8.26 13.61
N MET A 7 1.39 -7.41 13.30
CA MET A 7 0.70 -6.57 14.25
C MET A 7 -0.65 -7.21 14.58
N ASP A 8 -0.67 -7.94 15.69
CA ASP A 8 -1.78 -8.81 16.07
C ASP A 8 -2.73 -8.09 17.04
N PHE A 9 -3.85 -7.60 16.54
CA PHE A 9 -4.83 -6.84 17.33
C PHE A 9 -5.97 -7.72 17.85
N THR A 10 -6.26 -8.83 17.18
CA THR A 10 -7.41 -9.70 17.45
C THR A 10 -7.02 -11.12 17.84
N GLY A 11 -5.80 -11.56 17.56
CA GLY A 11 -5.35 -12.94 17.68
C GLY A 11 -5.54 -13.75 16.40
N ILE A 12 -5.99 -13.14 15.30
CA ILE A 12 -6.32 -13.87 14.05
C ILE A 12 -5.13 -14.66 13.50
N TYR A 13 -3.94 -14.06 13.53
CA TYR A 13 -2.72 -14.68 13.02
C TYR A 13 -2.30 -15.94 13.80
N GLU A 14 -2.77 -16.15 15.03
CA GLU A 14 -2.52 -17.40 15.76
C GLU A 14 -3.17 -18.62 15.08
N THR A 15 -4.17 -18.38 14.24
CA THR A 15 -4.88 -19.41 13.46
C THR A 15 -4.22 -19.72 12.11
N GLU A 16 -3.27 -18.89 11.69
CA GLU A 16 -2.65 -18.93 10.37
C GLU A 16 -1.28 -19.60 10.35
N THR A 17 -0.79 -19.89 9.15
CA THR A 17 0.42 -20.68 8.93
C THR A 17 1.40 -20.10 7.91
N PHE A 18 1.02 -19.08 7.15
CA PHE A 18 1.83 -18.50 6.06
C PHE A 18 3.24 -18.08 6.50
N TYR A 19 3.37 -17.67 7.77
CA TYR A 19 4.60 -17.17 8.37
C TYR A 19 5.45 -18.24 9.07
N ARG A 20 5.01 -19.50 9.19
CA ARG A 20 5.69 -20.51 10.05
C ARG A 20 7.12 -20.84 9.64
N HIS A 21 7.51 -20.54 8.40
CA HIS A 21 8.86 -20.73 7.89
C HIS A 21 9.68 -19.44 7.85
N GLU A 22 9.18 -18.39 8.51
CA GLU A 22 9.72 -17.05 8.48
C GLU A 22 10.22 -16.60 9.85
N ALA A 23 11.26 -15.77 9.86
CA ALA A 23 11.63 -15.03 11.05
C ALA A 23 10.70 -13.81 11.19
N VAL A 24 9.66 -13.94 12.02
CA VAL A 24 8.66 -12.88 12.27
C VAL A 24 8.92 -12.12 13.56
N ARG A 25 8.65 -10.81 13.52
CA ARG A 25 8.50 -9.95 14.70
C ARG A 25 7.02 -9.92 15.06
N TRP A 26 6.65 -10.62 16.12
CA TRP A 26 5.27 -10.62 16.59
C TRP A 26 5.03 -9.48 17.58
N LEU A 27 4.13 -8.56 17.23
CA LEU A 27 3.72 -7.45 18.07
C LEU A 27 2.28 -7.71 18.54
N ASP A 28 2.14 -8.09 19.81
CA ASP A 28 0.83 -8.33 20.43
C ASP A 28 0.19 -6.98 20.83
N CYS A 29 -0.79 -6.55 20.03
CA CYS A 29 -1.52 -5.31 20.21
C CYS A 29 -2.84 -5.51 20.98
N ARG A 30 -3.27 -6.74 21.28
CA ARG A 30 -4.59 -7.08 21.85
C ARG A 30 -4.91 -6.38 23.16
N ARG A 31 -3.88 -5.99 23.92
CA ARG A 31 -4.01 -5.32 25.21
C ARG A 31 -4.12 -3.79 25.10
N ILE A 32 -3.92 -3.22 23.91
CA ILE A 32 -4.05 -1.80 23.64
C ILE A 32 -5.51 -1.51 23.29
N LYS A 33 -6.25 -0.97 24.26
CA LYS A 33 -7.65 -0.55 24.07
C LYS A 33 -7.71 0.70 23.20
N GLY A 34 -8.89 0.97 22.62
CA GLY A 34 -9.14 2.19 21.86
C GLY A 34 -8.50 2.18 20.47
N THR A 35 -8.52 1.01 19.80
CA THR A 35 -7.84 0.76 18.52
C THR A 35 -8.77 0.30 17.39
N SER A 36 -9.90 -0.34 17.70
CA SER A 36 -10.77 -0.88 16.65
C SER A 36 -11.55 0.25 15.95
N CYS A 37 -11.34 0.38 14.63
CA CYS A 37 -11.88 1.42 13.73
C CYS A 37 -11.38 2.83 14.03
N TYR A 38 -11.33 3.20 15.31
CA TYR A 38 -10.83 4.46 15.81
C TYR A 38 -9.68 4.21 16.78
N CYS A 39 -8.60 4.95 16.59
CA CYS A 39 -7.41 4.97 17.42
C CYS A 39 -7.44 6.25 18.26
N ASP A 40 -7.67 6.11 19.57
CA ASP A 40 -7.56 7.24 20.48
C ASP A 40 -6.09 7.66 20.70
N GLU A 41 -5.88 8.87 21.22
CA GLU A 41 -4.54 9.44 21.38
C GLU A 41 -3.64 8.59 22.32
N GLU A 42 -4.22 7.92 23.32
CA GLU A 42 -3.47 7.04 24.22
C GLU A 42 -3.04 5.76 23.50
N ALA A 43 -3.93 5.20 22.69
CA ALA A 43 -3.66 4.05 21.84
C ALA A 43 -2.60 4.37 20.78
N GLU A 44 -2.71 5.51 20.08
CA GLU A 44 -1.74 5.95 19.07
C GLU A 44 -0.34 6.07 19.69
N ARG A 45 -0.21 6.70 20.87
CA ARG A 45 1.08 6.80 21.59
C ARG A 45 1.65 5.43 21.96
N LYS A 46 0.81 4.50 22.43
CA LYS A 46 1.25 3.14 22.80
C LYS A 46 1.72 2.36 21.57
N LEU A 47 0.98 2.45 20.47
CA LEU A 47 1.31 1.81 19.20
C LEU A 47 2.60 2.39 18.60
N ALA A 48 2.74 3.72 18.60
CA ALA A 48 3.96 4.40 18.18
C ALA A 48 5.18 3.96 19.00
N GLY A 49 5.03 3.85 20.34
CA GLY A 49 6.05 3.32 21.22
C GLY A 49 6.40 1.85 20.95
N LEU A 50 5.39 1.03 20.65
CA LEU A 50 5.55 -0.39 20.33
C LEU A 50 6.36 -0.60 19.04
N ILE A 51 6.10 0.20 18.00
CA ILE A 51 6.81 0.10 16.72
C ILE A 51 8.11 0.91 16.66
N ALA A 52 8.40 1.74 17.68
CA ALA A 52 9.55 2.63 17.70
C ALA A 52 10.90 1.92 17.41
N PRO A 53 11.20 0.72 17.98
CA PRO A 53 12.48 0.04 17.77
C PRO A 53 12.68 -0.54 16.36
N PHE A 54 11.63 -0.62 15.55
CA PHE A 54 11.68 -1.29 14.25
C PHE A 54 11.70 -0.26 13.11
N PRO A 55 12.43 -0.49 12.01
CA PRO A 55 12.40 0.40 10.85
C PRO A 55 11.05 0.27 10.11
N PRO A 56 10.65 1.29 9.34
CA PRO A 56 9.49 1.20 8.45
C PRO A 56 9.74 0.33 7.20
N SER A 57 10.96 -0.18 7.02
CA SER A 57 11.29 -1.12 5.95
C SER A 57 10.99 -2.55 6.36
N GLY A 58 10.32 -3.29 5.48
CA GLY A 58 9.84 -4.63 5.73
C GLY A 58 8.47 -4.87 5.11
N ILE A 59 7.85 -6.00 5.48
CA ILE A 59 6.44 -6.29 5.23
C ILE A 59 5.75 -6.33 6.59
N HIS A 60 4.75 -5.49 6.79
CA HIS A 60 3.98 -5.44 8.03
C HIS A 60 2.57 -5.98 7.78
N PHE A 61 2.20 -7.05 8.46
CA PHE A 61 0.83 -7.55 8.47
C PHE A 61 0.05 -6.84 9.58
N ILE A 62 -1.09 -6.26 9.24
CA ILE A 62 -1.88 -5.34 10.08
C ILE A 62 -3.33 -5.81 10.09
N ASP A 63 -3.61 -6.92 10.77
CA ASP A 63 -4.93 -7.44 11.14
C ASP A 63 -6.10 -7.03 10.18
N SER A 64 -7.31 -6.82 10.68
CA SER A 64 -8.45 -6.40 9.84
C SER A 64 -8.37 -4.93 9.42
N GLY A 65 -9.18 -4.54 8.42
CA GLY A 65 -9.29 -3.17 7.87
C GLY A 65 -9.54 -2.09 8.94
N ASN A 66 -10.02 -2.48 10.12
CA ASN A 66 -10.21 -1.60 11.26
C ASN A 66 -8.92 -0.94 11.77
N TYR A 67 -7.75 -1.51 11.47
CA TYR A 67 -6.45 -1.07 11.98
C TYR A 67 -5.55 -0.48 10.89
N HIS A 68 -6.08 -0.25 9.68
CA HIS A 68 -5.31 0.21 8.52
C HIS A 68 -4.59 1.54 8.76
N TYR A 69 -5.09 2.36 9.70
CA TYR A 69 -4.42 3.57 10.15
C TYR A 69 -2.98 3.35 10.66
N MET A 70 -2.57 2.11 10.98
CA MET A 70 -1.19 1.77 11.31
C MET A 70 -0.21 2.11 10.18
N THR A 71 -0.65 2.16 8.92
CA THR A 71 0.14 2.64 7.78
C THR A 71 0.67 4.05 8.01
N LYS A 72 -0.15 4.94 8.58
CA LYS A 72 0.29 6.29 8.99
C LYS A 72 1.46 6.20 9.98
N LEU A 73 1.32 5.40 11.03
CA LEU A 73 2.33 5.31 12.09
C LEU A 73 3.66 4.72 11.57
N TRP A 74 3.61 3.78 10.63
CA TRP A 74 4.81 3.27 9.96
C TRP A 74 5.45 4.34 9.07
N THR A 75 4.66 5.03 8.26
CA THR A 75 5.15 6.05 7.31
C THR A 75 5.61 7.34 7.99
N ASP A 76 5.12 7.67 9.18
CA ASP A 76 5.61 8.79 10.01
C ASP A 76 7.08 8.64 10.44
N LYS A 77 7.62 7.43 10.35
CA LYS A 77 9.04 7.14 10.62
C LYS A 77 9.95 7.45 9.43
N LEU A 78 9.39 7.73 8.25
CA LEU A 78 10.15 8.07 7.05
C LEU A 78 10.62 9.52 7.13
N THR A 79 11.92 9.74 6.88
CA THR A 79 12.55 11.07 6.99
C THR A 79 13.06 11.59 5.64
N ALA A 80 12.54 11.06 4.55
CA ALA A 80 12.90 11.43 3.18
C ALA A 80 11.66 11.35 2.27
N PRO A 81 11.59 12.16 1.20
CA PRO A 81 10.46 12.19 0.28
C PRO A 81 10.07 10.79 -0.25
N PHE A 82 8.78 10.47 -0.19
CA PHE A 82 8.23 9.21 -0.67
C PHE A 82 6.83 9.39 -1.28
N ASP A 83 6.45 8.47 -2.16
CA ASP A 83 5.07 8.33 -2.64
C ASP A 83 4.41 7.14 -1.93
N LEU A 84 3.15 7.30 -1.51
CA LEU A 84 2.32 6.24 -0.97
C LEU A 84 1.49 5.63 -2.11
N VAL A 85 1.69 4.35 -2.41
CA VAL A 85 0.78 3.61 -3.27
C VAL A 85 -0.19 2.84 -2.38
N LEU A 86 -1.45 3.22 -2.44
CA LEU A 86 -2.54 2.60 -1.69
C LEU A 86 -3.37 1.74 -2.64
N ILE A 87 -3.38 0.42 -2.39
CA ILE A 87 -4.18 -0.55 -3.13
C ILE A 87 -5.31 -1.00 -2.23
N ASP A 88 -6.51 -0.48 -2.49
CA ASP A 88 -7.60 -0.49 -1.53
C ASP A 88 -8.93 -0.27 -2.28
N HIS A 89 -10.02 -0.88 -1.81
CA HIS A 89 -11.36 -0.54 -2.29
C HIS A 89 -11.81 0.85 -1.79
N HIS A 90 -11.39 1.21 -0.59
CA HIS A 90 -11.70 2.47 0.08
C HIS A 90 -10.58 3.49 -0.11
N PRO A 91 -10.91 4.79 -0.24
CA PRO A 91 -9.89 5.82 -0.30
C PRO A 91 -9.30 6.15 1.07
N ASP A 92 -9.97 5.79 2.17
CA ASP A 92 -9.60 6.16 3.56
C ASP A 92 -9.33 7.65 3.78
N MET A 93 -10.08 8.45 3.03
CA MET A 93 -10.06 9.91 3.01
C MET A 93 -11.37 10.52 3.50
N GLN A 94 -12.10 9.86 4.39
CA GLN A 94 -13.22 10.50 5.06
C GLN A 94 -12.72 11.70 5.89
N PRO A 95 -13.52 12.77 6.02
CA PRO A 95 -13.24 13.81 6.99
C PRO A 95 -13.11 13.18 8.39
N SER A 96 -12.16 13.66 9.18
CA SER A 96 -12.06 13.22 10.58
C SER A 96 -13.29 13.68 11.34
N LEU A 97 -13.98 12.77 12.04
CA LEU A 97 -15.14 13.12 12.87
C LEU A 97 -14.76 14.05 14.03
N PHE A 98 -13.53 13.91 14.53
CA PHE A 98 -12.88 14.75 15.54
C PHE A 98 -11.41 14.94 15.14
N GLU A 99 -10.85 16.14 15.34
CA GLU A 99 -9.47 16.45 14.95
C GLU A 99 -8.44 15.56 15.68
N GLU A 100 -8.77 15.12 16.89
CA GLU A 100 -7.88 14.33 17.74
C GLU A 100 -7.95 12.83 17.45
N LEU A 101 -8.93 12.36 16.67
CA LEU A 101 -9.19 10.93 16.50
C LEU A 101 -8.70 10.43 15.15
N LEU A 102 -7.76 9.49 15.18
CA LEU A 102 -7.33 8.75 14.00
C LEU A 102 -8.30 7.58 13.77
N SER A 103 -8.61 7.26 12.51
CA SER A 103 -9.49 6.13 12.18
C SER A 103 -9.05 5.42 10.90
N CYS A 104 -9.53 4.20 10.69
CA CYS A 104 -9.37 3.50 9.42
C CYS A 104 -9.97 4.32 8.26
N GLY A 105 -11.08 5.03 8.47
CA GLY A 105 -11.69 5.82 7.39
C GLY A 105 -10.99 7.14 7.05
N CYS A 106 -10.08 7.68 7.87
CA CYS A 106 -9.52 9.03 7.68
C CYS A 106 -7.98 9.11 7.65
N TRP A 107 -7.27 7.99 7.84
CA TRP A 107 -5.82 8.01 8.04
C TRP A 107 -5.05 8.58 6.84
N VAL A 108 -5.55 8.43 5.61
CA VAL A 108 -4.90 8.99 4.42
C VAL A 108 -4.93 10.52 4.47
N ASN A 109 -6.09 11.10 4.80
CA ASN A 109 -6.19 12.55 5.01
C ASN A 109 -5.24 13.03 6.11
N ARG A 110 -5.22 12.33 7.24
CA ARG A 110 -4.34 12.67 8.37
C ARG A 110 -2.86 12.59 7.99
N THR A 111 -2.47 11.59 7.19
CA THR A 111 -1.09 11.44 6.72
C THR A 111 -0.73 12.56 5.75
N LEU A 112 -1.61 12.91 4.81
CA LEU A 112 -1.43 14.04 3.91
C LEU A 112 -1.25 15.38 4.64
N ASP A 113 -1.96 15.57 5.75
CA ASP A 113 -1.92 16.80 6.55
C ASP A 113 -0.67 16.90 7.44
N THR A 114 -0.17 15.77 7.94
CA THR A 114 0.82 15.77 9.03
C THR A 114 2.20 15.27 8.62
N ASN A 115 2.32 14.45 7.57
CA ASN A 115 3.60 13.90 7.15
C ASN A 115 4.27 14.80 6.09
N PRO A 116 5.37 15.51 6.44
CA PRO A 116 6.00 16.46 5.53
C PRO A 116 6.78 15.80 4.38
N PHE A 117 7.02 14.49 4.45
CA PHE A 117 7.77 13.74 3.45
C PHE A 117 6.88 12.99 2.46
N LEU A 118 5.57 12.88 2.73
CA LEU A 118 4.61 12.31 1.80
C LEU A 118 4.42 13.24 0.61
N CYS A 119 4.95 12.88 -0.56
CA CYS A 119 4.80 13.66 -1.78
C CYS A 119 3.39 13.51 -2.36
N LYS A 120 2.99 12.27 -2.65
CA LYS A 120 1.71 11.93 -3.26
C LYS A 120 1.13 10.64 -2.72
N VAL A 121 -0.19 10.52 -2.81
CA VAL A 121 -0.94 9.27 -2.64
C VAL A 121 -1.46 8.84 -4.01
N ILE A 122 -1.09 7.63 -4.43
CA ILE A 122 -1.61 6.98 -5.63
C ILE A 122 -2.59 5.91 -5.19
N LEU A 123 -3.88 6.13 -5.43
CA LEU A 123 -4.96 5.21 -5.03
C LEU A 123 -5.34 4.30 -6.19
N LEU A 124 -5.32 2.99 -5.98
CA LEU A 124 -5.58 1.95 -6.99
C LEU A 124 -6.66 0.99 -6.47
N GLY A 125 -7.72 0.78 -7.25
CA GLY A 125 -8.75 -0.22 -6.92
C GLY A 125 -10.01 0.34 -6.25
N ALA A 126 -10.02 1.63 -5.89
CA ALA A 126 -11.23 2.28 -5.41
C ALA A 126 -12.24 2.54 -6.55
N SER A 127 -13.53 2.45 -6.22
CA SER A 127 -14.60 2.67 -7.19
C SER A 127 -14.59 4.10 -7.74
N ASP A 128 -15.06 4.29 -8.99
CA ASP A 128 -15.11 5.62 -9.60
C ASP A 128 -15.92 6.62 -8.77
N ALA A 129 -16.97 6.16 -8.08
CA ALA A 129 -17.77 6.99 -7.18
C ALA A 129 -16.97 7.45 -5.95
N LEU A 130 -16.18 6.55 -5.35
CA LEU A 130 -15.33 6.87 -4.20
C LEU A 130 -14.16 7.78 -4.60
N THR A 131 -13.57 7.56 -5.77
CA THR A 131 -12.50 8.43 -6.28
C THR A 131 -13.02 9.83 -6.64
N ALA A 132 -14.28 9.94 -7.10
CA ALA A 132 -14.92 11.22 -7.39
C ALA A 132 -15.23 12.05 -6.13
N SER A 133 -15.32 11.42 -4.95
CA SER A 133 -15.57 12.11 -3.68
C SER A 133 -14.31 12.73 -3.06
N ILE A 134 -13.12 12.48 -3.64
CA ILE A 134 -11.86 13.07 -3.19
C ILE A 134 -11.95 14.61 -3.27
N PRO A 135 -11.68 15.34 -2.16
CA PRO A 135 -11.79 16.78 -2.12
C PRO A 135 -10.91 17.48 -3.18
N ALA A 136 -11.42 18.54 -3.78
CA ALA A 136 -10.75 19.22 -4.89
C ALA A 136 -9.36 19.76 -4.51
N GLU A 137 -9.22 20.25 -3.29
CA GLU A 137 -7.99 20.74 -2.68
C GLU A 137 -6.91 19.67 -2.48
N LYS A 138 -7.27 18.37 -2.54
CA LYS A 138 -6.33 17.25 -2.42
C LYS A 138 -5.89 16.69 -3.77
N LYS A 139 -6.51 17.08 -4.89
CA LYS A 139 -6.26 16.48 -6.22
C LYS A 139 -4.85 16.68 -6.76
N ASP A 140 -4.11 17.67 -6.27
CA ASP A 140 -2.70 17.86 -6.66
C ASP A 140 -1.76 16.82 -6.02
N ARG A 141 -2.17 16.25 -4.88
CA ARG A 141 -1.39 15.27 -4.11
C ARG A 141 -1.99 13.87 -4.11
N VAL A 142 -3.27 13.72 -4.45
CA VAL A 142 -3.96 12.43 -4.52
C VAL A 142 -4.38 12.14 -5.95
N ILE A 143 -3.82 11.08 -6.49
CA ILE A 143 -4.06 10.65 -7.86
C ILE A 143 -4.71 9.27 -7.81
N ALA A 144 -5.99 9.21 -8.14
CA ALA A 144 -6.73 7.97 -8.14
C ALA A 144 -6.81 7.37 -9.54
N PHE A 145 -6.56 6.08 -9.63
CA PHE A 145 -6.80 5.28 -10.82
C PHE A 145 -7.96 4.33 -10.52
N GLY A 146 -9.17 4.82 -10.79
CA GLY A 146 -10.41 4.14 -10.45
C GLY A 146 -10.56 2.79 -11.13
N GLU A 147 -11.41 1.93 -10.57
CA GLU A 147 -11.56 0.56 -11.06
C GLU A 147 -11.95 0.46 -12.54
N SER A 148 -12.70 1.42 -13.11
CA SER A 148 -13.08 1.34 -14.53
C SER A 148 -11.92 1.59 -15.49
N ALA A 149 -10.87 2.27 -15.03
CA ALA A 149 -9.66 2.51 -15.78
C ALA A 149 -8.72 1.28 -15.79
N PHE A 150 -8.95 0.30 -14.90
CA PHE A 150 -8.15 -0.92 -14.74
C PHE A 150 -8.39 -2.00 -15.82
N GLN A 151 -8.69 -1.61 -17.06
CA GLN A 151 -8.98 -2.54 -18.16
C GLN A 151 -7.74 -2.91 -18.99
N SER A 152 -6.67 -2.12 -18.91
CA SER A 152 -5.46 -2.32 -19.72
C SER A 152 -4.19 -2.21 -18.88
N GLU A 153 -3.38 -3.28 -18.88
CA GLU A 153 -2.05 -3.33 -18.25
C GLU A 153 -1.12 -2.23 -18.72
N GLU A 154 -1.14 -1.92 -20.01
CA GLU A 154 -0.33 -0.85 -20.57
C GLU A 154 -0.68 0.51 -19.97
N VAL A 155 -1.98 0.80 -19.80
CA VAL A 155 -2.46 2.10 -19.31
C VAL A 155 -2.07 2.30 -17.86
N TRP A 156 -2.38 1.36 -16.97
CA TRP A 156 -2.06 1.53 -15.56
C TRP A 156 -0.56 1.42 -15.30
N ARG A 157 0.20 0.66 -16.10
CA ARG A 157 1.67 0.65 -16.03
C ARG A 157 2.26 2.02 -16.36
N ASN A 158 1.81 2.64 -17.45
CA ASN A 158 2.28 3.97 -17.85
C ASN A 158 1.87 5.01 -16.81
N PHE A 159 0.67 4.90 -16.25
CA PHE A 159 0.20 5.75 -15.16
C PHE A 159 1.15 5.67 -13.95
N LEU A 160 1.49 4.48 -13.46
CA LEU A 160 2.38 4.32 -12.31
C LEU A 160 3.78 4.92 -12.57
N LEU A 161 4.33 4.72 -13.77
CA LEU A 161 5.63 5.27 -14.15
C LEU A 161 5.66 6.80 -14.18
N VAL A 162 4.53 7.45 -14.49
CA VAL A 162 4.44 8.92 -14.53
C VAL A 162 4.15 9.51 -13.15
N HIS A 163 3.34 8.82 -12.33
CA HIS A 163 2.75 9.41 -11.14
C HIS A 163 3.46 9.05 -9.82
N ALA A 164 4.32 8.02 -9.80
CA ALA A 164 5.11 7.62 -8.62
C ALA A 164 6.63 7.74 -8.85
N PRO A 165 7.19 8.96 -9.01
CA PRO A 165 8.62 9.18 -9.26
C PRO A 165 9.52 9.02 -8.02
N HIS A 166 8.98 9.03 -6.81
CA HIS A 166 9.74 8.89 -5.56
C HIS A 166 9.81 7.41 -5.10
N PRO A 167 10.66 7.08 -4.11
CA PRO A 167 10.60 5.78 -3.45
C PRO A 167 9.18 5.50 -2.90
N ILE A 168 8.74 4.25 -2.99
CA ILE A 168 7.34 3.87 -2.77
C ILE A 168 7.20 3.19 -1.42
N TYR A 169 6.34 3.72 -0.56
CA TYR A 169 5.74 2.91 0.50
C TYR A 169 4.42 2.33 -0.02
N LEU A 170 4.24 1.02 0.11
CA LEU A 170 3.09 0.31 -0.44
C LEU A 170 2.14 -0.13 0.68
N SER A 171 0.87 0.23 0.59
CA SER A 171 -0.15 -0.25 1.52
C SER A 171 -1.24 -1.00 0.76
N ILE A 172 -1.56 -2.21 1.20
CA ILE A 172 -2.55 -3.09 0.56
C ILE A 172 -3.63 -3.41 1.59
N ASP A 173 -4.86 -2.96 1.37
CA ASP A 173 -6.02 -3.59 2.02
C ASP A 173 -6.52 -4.74 1.14
N LYS A 174 -6.72 -5.91 1.75
CA LYS A 174 -7.25 -7.10 1.07
C LYS A 174 -8.67 -6.89 0.54
N ASP A 175 -9.41 -5.90 1.04
CA ASP A 175 -10.77 -5.62 0.56
C ASP A 175 -10.83 -5.18 -0.91
N VAL A 176 -9.71 -4.75 -1.51
CA VAL A 176 -9.59 -4.50 -2.95
C VAL A 176 -9.90 -5.74 -3.79
N LEU A 177 -9.65 -6.93 -3.22
CA LEU A 177 -9.92 -8.21 -3.85
C LEU A 177 -11.40 -8.56 -3.79
N SER A 178 -11.89 -9.31 -4.79
CA SER A 178 -13.28 -9.76 -4.78
C SER A 178 -13.58 -10.73 -3.62
N PRO A 179 -14.83 -10.83 -3.15
CA PRO A 179 -15.26 -11.80 -2.12
C PRO A 179 -14.97 -13.26 -2.47
N SER A 180 -14.71 -13.56 -3.75
CA SER A 180 -14.31 -14.90 -4.18
C SER A 180 -12.85 -15.24 -3.87
N GLN A 181 -12.00 -14.24 -3.63
CA GLN A 181 -10.57 -14.39 -3.35
C GLN A 181 -10.28 -14.47 -1.86
N VAL A 182 -10.93 -13.61 -1.07
CA VAL A 182 -10.80 -13.49 0.38
C VAL A 182 -12.03 -12.77 0.94
N LEU A 183 -12.41 -13.07 2.18
CA LEU A 183 -13.49 -12.38 2.89
C LEU A 183 -12.88 -11.44 3.93
N THR A 184 -13.25 -10.17 3.85
CA THR A 184 -12.76 -9.11 4.75
C THR A 184 -13.91 -8.52 5.58
N ASN A 185 -13.62 -7.54 6.43
CA ASN A 185 -14.60 -6.89 7.31
C ASN A 185 -15.28 -5.65 6.73
N TRP A 186 -14.87 -5.19 5.55
CA TRP A 186 -15.48 -4.07 4.82
C TRP A 186 -16.05 -4.52 3.47
N ASP A 187 -16.79 -3.64 2.78
CA ASP A 187 -17.23 -3.95 1.43
C ASP A 187 -16.05 -4.05 0.46
N GLN A 188 -16.19 -4.89 -0.56
CA GLN A 188 -15.06 -5.35 -1.34
C GLN A 188 -15.10 -4.91 -2.79
N GLY A 189 -13.91 -4.68 -3.33
CA GLY A 189 -13.66 -4.44 -4.73
C GLY A 189 -13.75 -5.71 -5.57
N ARG A 190 -13.10 -5.66 -6.74
CA ARG A 190 -13.22 -6.71 -7.76
C ARG A 190 -11.90 -7.28 -8.24
N PHE A 191 -10.79 -6.95 -7.59
CA PHE A 191 -9.50 -7.44 -8.04
C PHE A 191 -9.38 -8.95 -7.83
N SER A 192 -8.62 -9.58 -8.71
CA SER A 192 -8.13 -10.93 -8.51
C SER A 192 -6.70 -10.88 -7.99
N LEU A 193 -6.24 -11.95 -7.32
CA LEU A 193 -4.83 -12.08 -6.94
C LEU A 193 -3.88 -11.99 -8.15
N LYS A 194 -4.34 -12.42 -9.34
CA LYS A 194 -3.58 -12.28 -10.58
C LYS A 194 -3.38 -10.82 -10.97
N THR A 195 -4.44 -10.01 -10.89
CA THR A 195 -4.38 -8.57 -11.15
C THR A 195 -3.43 -7.89 -10.17
N LEU A 196 -3.59 -8.19 -8.88
CA LEU A 196 -2.77 -7.62 -7.82
C LEU A 196 -1.29 -8.00 -7.99
N ASN A 197 -0.98 -9.29 -8.24
CA ASN A 197 0.39 -9.73 -8.54
C ASN A 197 1.01 -8.94 -9.69
N ARG A 198 0.25 -8.71 -10.77
CA ARG A 198 0.75 -7.97 -11.93
C ARG A 198 1.07 -6.52 -11.60
N LEU A 199 0.21 -5.89 -10.82
CA LEU A 199 0.39 -4.54 -10.31
C LEU A 199 1.66 -4.45 -9.45
N LEU A 200 1.84 -5.37 -8.50
CA LEU A 200 3.03 -5.43 -7.65
C LEU A 200 4.32 -5.65 -8.45
N GLN A 201 4.28 -6.50 -9.48
CA GLN A 201 5.42 -6.70 -10.40
C GLN A 201 5.82 -5.40 -11.11
N VAL A 202 4.84 -4.63 -11.59
CA VAL A 202 5.13 -3.33 -12.22
C VAL A 202 5.72 -2.35 -11.23
N LEU A 203 5.14 -2.22 -10.02
CA LEU A 203 5.67 -1.33 -8.98
C LEU A 203 7.11 -1.68 -8.59
N ALA A 204 7.38 -2.98 -8.42
CA ALA A 204 8.72 -3.47 -8.12
C ALA A 204 9.71 -3.21 -9.25
N ALA A 205 9.25 -3.14 -10.51
CA ALA A 205 10.08 -2.81 -11.66
C ALA A 205 10.26 -1.30 -11.89
N SER A 206 9.31 -0.46 -11.45
CA SER A 206 9.30 0.98 -11.67
C SER A 206 10.01 1.77 -10.59
N GLY A 207 10.00 1.30 -9.34
CA GLY A 207 10.49 2.07 -8.19
C GLY A 207 11.18 1.24 -7.13
N SER A 208 11.81 1.94 -6.17
CA SER A 208 12.34 1.32 -4.97
C SER A 208 11.21 1.24 -3.93
N ILE A 209 10.64 0.05 -3.73
CA ILE A 209 9.72 -0.20 -2.61
C ILE A 209 10.54 -0.15 -1.31
N ILE A 210 10.26 0.83 -0.46
CA ILE A 210 11.03 1.09 0.77
C ILE A 210 10.40 0.46 2.02
N GLY A 211 9.13 0.06 1.93
CA GLY A 211 8.36 -0.62 2.97
C GLY A 211 7.00 -1.01 2.39
N ALA A 212 6.37 -2.01 3.00
CA ALA A 212 5.03 -2.41 2.63
C ALA A 212 4.22 -2.87 3.84
N ASP A 213 2.91 -2.68 3.79
CA ASP A 213 1.98 -3.33 4.69
C ASP A 213 0.77 -3.95 3.98
N ILE A 214 0.19 -4.93 4.67
CA ILE A 214 -0.96 -5.72 4.25
C ILE A 214 -1.96 -5.71 5.41
N CYS A 215 -3.19 -5.31 5.12
CA CYS A 215 -4.32 -5.21 6.04
C CYS A 215 -5.52 -5.99 5.46
N GLY A 216 -6.59 -6.15 6.25
CA GLY A 216 -7.86 -6.68 5.78
C GLY A 216 -8.13 -8.14 6.14
N GLU A 217 -7.58 -8.63 7.25
CA GLU A 217 -7.95 -9.94 7.82
C GLU A 217 -9.47 -10.13 7.97
N CYS A 218 -9.89 -11.38 7.91
CA CYS A 218 -11.30 -11.74 8.01
C CYS A 218 -11.93 -11.29 9.36
N PRO A 219 -13.26 -11.05 9.39
CA PRO A 219 -13.93 -10.58 10.61
C PRO A 219 -13.76 -11.54 11.80
N VAL A 220 -13.65 -10.99 13.01
CA VAL A 220 -13.58 -11.77 14.27
C VAL A 220 -14.76 -12.74 14.44
N SER A 221 -15.92 -12.43 13.85
CA SER A 221 -17.07 -13.35 13.84
C SER A 221 -16.79 -14.65 13.10
N ILE A 222 -16.00 -14.62 12.03
CA ILE A 222 -15.54 -15.81 11.30
C ILE A 222 -14.56 -16.62 12.14
N GLN A 223 -13.63 -15.95 12.81
CA GLN A 223 -12.70 -16.59 13.74
C GLN A 223 -13.46 -17.32 14.86
N THR A 224 -14.49 -16.69 15.41
CA THR A 224 -15.32 -17.27 16.47
C THR A 224 -16.16 -18.45 15.96
N ALA A 225 -16.63 -18.39 14.71
CA ALA A 225 -17.37 -19.45 14.06
C ALA A 225 -16.50 -20.65 13.64
N LEU A 226 -15.17 -20.48 13.62
CA LEU A 226 -14.19 -21.48 13.19
C LEU A 226 -14.51 -22.06 11.78
N ASP A 227 -14.95 -21.23 10.84
CA ASP A 227 -15.07 -21.68 9.44
C ASP A 227 -13.67 -21.81 8.84
N SER A 228 -13.10 -23.01 8.97
CA SER A 228 -11.73 -23.31 8.55
C SER A 228 -11.48 -22.98 7.07
N ARG A 229 -12.50 -23.04 6.20
CA ARG A 229 -12.30 -22.75 4.78
C ARG A 229 -11.99 -21.28 4.53
N ILE A 230 -12.62 -20.38 5.28
CA ILE A 230 -12.37 -18.95 5.15
C ILE A 230 -10.99 -18.62 5.73
N LEU A 231 -10.64 -19.20 6.88
CA LEU A 231 -9.32 -19.03 7.49
C LEU A 231 -8.20 -19.57 6.59
N ASP A 232 -8.38 -20.77 6.01
CA ASP A 232 -7.41 -21.36 5.09
C ASP A 232 -7.26 -20.54 3.81
N GLN A 233 -8.36 -19.94 3.32
CA GLN A 233 -8.34 -19.07 2.15
C GLN A 233 -7.59 -17.77 2.44
N ASP A 234 -7.83 -17.16 3.60
CA ASP A 234 -7.13 -15.97 4.03
C ASP A 234 -5.62 -16.23 4.21
N ASP A 235 -5.24 -17.31 4.90
CA ASP A 235 -3.85 -17.75 5.07
C ASP A 235 -3.11 -17.91 3.72
N GLN A 236 -3.80 -18.49 2.73
CA GLN A 236 -3.27 -18.64 1.37
C GLN A 236 -3.07 -17.29 0.67
N VAL A 237 -3.98 -16.33 0.87
CA VAL A 237 -3.86 -14.96 0.34
C VAL A 237 -2.68 -14.24 0.99
N ASN A 238 -2.53 -14.33 2.31
CA ASN A 238 -1.40 -13.75 3.05
C ASN A 238 -0.06 -14.34 2.57
N GLN A 239 0.01 -15.66 2.38
CA GLN A 239 1.19 -16.31 1.81
C GLN A 239 1.48 -15.82 0.38
N ALA A 240 0.45 -15.70 -0.45
CA ALA A 240 0.60 -15.23 -1.82
C ALA A 240 1.14 -13.80 -1.87
N LEU A 241 0.57 -12.88 -1.10
CA LEU A 241 1.02 -11.49 -1.01
C LEU A 241 2.44 -11.36 -0.48
N MET A 242 2.78 -12.10 0.59
CA MET A 242 4.13 -12.16 1.14
C MET A 242 5.14 -12.58 0.06
N ASN A 243 4.82 -13.63 -0.70
CA ASN A 243 5.69 -14.14 -1.76
C ASN A 243 5.84 -13.12 -2.89
N MET A 244 4.75 -12.46 -3.30
CA MET A 244 4.76 -11.42 -4.34
C MET A 244 5.69 -10.26 -3.96
N LEU A 245 5.56 -9.73 -2.74
CA LEU A 245 6.37 -8.61 -2.25
C LEU A 245 7.86 -8.95 -2.06
N ARG A 246 8.19 -10.23 -1.96
CA ARG A 246 9.57 -10.72 -1.84
C ARG A 246 10.22 -11.07 -3.17
N GLN A 247 9.47 -11.08 -4.28
CA GLN A 247 10.06 -11.44 -5.57
C GLN A 247 11.16 -10.44 -5.95
N PRO A 248 12.38 -10.90 -6.29
CA PRO A 248 13.43 -10.01 -6.73
C PRO A 248 13.05 -9.38 -8.08
N VAL A 249 13.33 -8.09 -8.24
CA VAL A 249 13.09 -7.31 -9.47
C VAL A 249 13.75 -7.94 -10.73
N SER A 250 14.78 -8.80 -10.55
CA SER A 250 15.52 -9.43 -11.64
C SER A 250 14.73 -10.44 -12.47
N SER A 251 13.65 -11.04 -11.95
CA SER A 251 12.79 -11.94 -12.73
C SER A 251 11.91 -11.22 -13.76
N LEU A 252 11.87 -9.87 -13.71
CA LEU A 252 11.01 -9.03 -14.55
C LEU A 252 11.74 -8.33 -15.69
N ARG A 253 13.09 -8.30 -15.68
CA ARG A 253 13.90 -7.64 -16.73
C ARG A 253 14.01 -8.44 -18.04
N ALA A 254 13.53 -9.69 -18.09
CA ALA A 254 13.59 -10.52 -19.29
C ALA A 254 12.56 -10.14 -20.38
N ALA A 255 11.60 -9.25 -20.08
CA ALA A 255 10.57 -8.82 -21.02
C ALA A 255 10.60 -7.30 -21.23
N GLY A 256 11.43 -6.86 -22.19
CA GLY A 256 11.22 -5.59 -22.90
C GLY A 256 11.65 -4.31 -22.20
N ARG A 257 12.93 -3.95 -22.34
CA ARG A 257 13.29 -2.56 -22.63
C ARG A 257 13.94 -2.53 -24.02
N PRO A 258 13.47 -1.69 -24.95
CA PRO A 258 14.32 -1.25 -26.04
C PRO A 258 15.39 -0.36 -25.43
N ASP A 259 16.65 -0.64 -25.75
CA ASP A 259 17.78 0.20 -25.41
C ASP A 259 17.52 1.61 -25.92
N THR A 260 17.50 2.59 -25.01
CA THR A 260 17.54 3.99 -25.39
C THR A 260 18.98 4.29 -25.81
N PRO A 261 19.22 4.83 -27.03
CA PRO A 261 20.57 5.17 -27.43
C PRO A 261 21.07 6.30 -26.54
N ALA A 262 22.28 6.15 -26.01
CA ALA A 262 22.98 7.21 -25.32
C ALA A 262 23.09 8.43 -26.25
N CYS A 263 22.51 9.56 -25.83
CA CYS A 263 22.72 10.83 -26.49
C CYS A 263 24.12 11.34 -26.09
N SER A 264 25.08 11.25 -27.00
CA SER A 264 26.40 11.87 -26.85
C SER A 264 26.28 13.39 -26.99
N PRO A 265 26.96 14.19 -26.15
CA PRO A 265 27.07 15.63 -26.36
C PRO A 265 28.32 15.92 -27.20
N ASP A 266 28.14 16.15 -28.50
CA ASP A 266 29.14 16.73 -29.38
C ASP A 266 28.38 17.27 -30.60
N GLY A 267 28.51 18.49 -31.09
CA GLY A 267 29.31 19.64 -30.74
C GLY A 267 28.84 20.72 -31.72
N GLY A 268 28.54 21.92 -31.23
CA GLY A 268 28.10 23.02 -32.08
C GLY A 268 29.20 23.48 -33.03
N ARG A 269 28.81 23.81 -34.27
CA ARG A 269 29.31 24.90 -35.11
C ARG A 269 28.57 24.88 -36.44
N GLU A 270 27.56 25.74 -36.56
CA GLU A 270 27.07 26.20 -37.85
C GLU A 270 27.89 27.44 -38.22
N ASP A 271 28.80 27.30 -39.19
CA ASP A 271 29.38 28.43 -39.91
C ASP A 271 28.35 28.90 -40.95
N GLN A 272 27.69 30.02 -40.69
CA GLN A 272 27.09 30.86 -41.73
C GLN A 272 27.93 32.12 -41.86
N ASN A 273 28.72 32.20 -42.93
CA ASN A 273 29.32 33.46 -43.33
C ASN A 273 29.58 33.44 -44.85
N GLN A 274 28.70 34.07 -45.63
CA GLN A 274 29.05 34.77 -46.88
C GLN A 274 27.84 35.48 -47.50
N GLN A 275 27.72 36.76 -47.18
CA GLN A 275 27.29 37.82 -48.09
C GLN A 275 28.21 39.03 -47.82
N ASP A 276 29.05 39.37 -48.78
CA ASP A 276 29.16 40.72 -49.36
C ASP A 276 30.45 40.91 -50.17
N ASN A 277 30.25 41.45 -51.39
CA ASN A 277 31.18 41.83 -52.48
C ASN A 277 31.75 40.74 -53.39
#